data_AF-A0A3L5TV09-F1
#
_entry.id   AF-A0A3L5TV09-F1
#
_cell.length_a   1.000
_cell.length_b   1.000
_cell.length_c   1.000
_cell.angle_alpha   90.00
_cell.angle_beta   90.00
_cell.angle_gamma   90.00
#
_symmetry.space_group_name_H-M   'P 1'
#
loop_
_entity.id
_entity.type
_entity.pdbx_description
1 polymer ?
#
loop_
_entity_poly.entity_id
_entity_poly.type
_entity_poly.pdbx_seq_one_letter_code
_entity_poly.pdbx_strand_id
1 'polypeptide(L)'
;MNIKLKIIHAIKGVGPIEVIMTAIKTTYAVLGFSKDSTCGGTHGCWGDCDGGCSFLLTWMSSGSGVSFKMKTSLSSNADQWAGFGISTSASMQNASVSSCLMTSGSLAPENSYNAASGNTNSVVSNPTDGLSGLSADFTNSIMTCELTRSNTN
;
A
#
# COMPACT_ATOMS: atom_id res chain seq x y z
N MET A 1 10.57 -16.35 1.48
CA MET A 1 9.42 -15.42 1.51
C MET A 1 9.95 -14.06 1.08
N ASN A 2 9.64 -13.61 -0.14
CA ASN A 2 10.21 -12.37 -0.68
C ASN A 2 9.29 -11.19 -0.34
N ILE A 3 9.81 -10.25 0.44
CA ILE A 3 9.09 -9.09 0.96
C ILE A 3 9.07 -8.00 -0.14
N LYS A 4 7.89 -7.56 -0.60
CA LYS A 4 7.73 -6.48 -1.61
C LYS A 4 7.08 -5.24 -0.99
N LEU A 5 7.89 -4.37 -0.41
CA LEU A 5 7.44 -3.06 0.06
C LEU A 5 7.58 -2.02 -1.06
N LYS A 6 6.61 -1.13 -1.23
CA LYS A 6 6.63 -0.07 -2.25
C LYS A 6 6.51 1.31 -1.60
N ILE A 7 7.47 2.20 -1.81
CA ILE A 7 7.52 3.53 -1.16
C ILE A 7 6.72 4.55 -1.96
N ILE A 8 5.98 5.41 -1.28
CA ILE A 8 5.31 6.61 -1.77
C ILE A 8 6.04 7.82 -1.18
N HIS A 9 6.52 8.71 -2.04
CA HIS A 9 6.89 10.06 -1.64
C HIS A 9 5.64 10.93 -1.61
N ALA A 10 5.06 11.11 -0.44
CA ALA A 10 4.10 12.19 -0.22
C ALA A 10 4.84 13.35 0.46
N ILE A 11 5.48 14.22 -0.32
CA ILE A 11 5.93 15.52 0.18
C ILE A 11 5.41 16.61 -0.75
N LYS A 12 4.81 17.63 -0.14
CA LYS A 12 4.22 18.81 -0.77
C LYS A 12 5.08 19.36 -1.93
N GLY A 13 4.41 19.61 -3.06
CA GLY A 13 4.80 20.66 -4.01
C GLY A 13 5.62 20.23 -5.24
N VAL A 14 4.97 20.37 -6.41
CA VAL A 14 5.54 20.75 -7.73
C VAL A 14 6.87 20.11 -8.17
N GLY A 15 6.79 19.10 -9.03
CA GLY A 15 7.92 18.63 -9.87
C GLY A 15 7.76 17.17 -10.33
N PRO A 16 8.33 16.78 -11.50
CA PRO A 16 8.05 15.47 -12.12
C PRO A 16 8.59 14.32 -11.25
N ILE A 17 7.73 13.32 -11.05
CA ILE A 17 7.96 12.17 -10.17
C ILE A 17 8.57 11.04 -10.99
N GLU A 18 9.81 10.67 -10.70
CA GLU A 18 10.44 9.48 -11.27
C GLU A 18 10.36 8.31 -10.28
N VAL A 19 9.84 7.18 -10.75
CA VAL A 19 9.58 5.95 -9.99
C VAL A 19 10.48 4.84 -10.52
N ILE A 20 11.33 4.25 -9.68
CA ILE A 20 12.15 3.09 -10.08
C ILE A 20 11.54 1.82 -9.47
N MET A 21 11.14 0.91 -10.36
CA MET A 21 10.31 -0.28 -10.09
C MET A 21 11.08 -1.60 -10.27
N THR A 22 10.60 -2.68 -9.65
CA THR A 22 10.73 -4.02 -10.25
C THR A 22 9.49 -4.87 -9.93
N ALA A 23 8.83 -5.40 -10.97
CA ALA A 23 7.73 -6.35 -10.87
C ALA A 23 8.16 -7.71 -11.45
N ILE A 24 7.97 -8.79 -10.69
CA ILE A 24 7.94 -10.15 -11.26
C ILE A 24 6.49 -10.44 -11.60
N LYS A 25 6.25 -10.64 -12.90
CA LYS A 25 4.97 -10.99 -13.53
C LYS A 25 4.77 -12.50 -13.37
N THR A 26 3.94 -12.92 -12.41
CA THR A 26 3.42 -14.31 -12.42
C THR A 26 2.13 -14.28 -13.24
N THR A 27 2.21 -14.81 -14.46
CA THR A 27 1.09 -14.89 -15.41
C THR A 27 0.08 -15.94 -14.99
N TYR A 28 -1.02 -15.51 -14.38
CA TYR A 28 -2.34 -16.11 -14.57
C TYR A 28 -3.34 -14.96 -14.66
N ALA A 29 -4.23 -14.99 -15.64
CA ALA A 29 -5.23 -13.95 -15.86
C ALA A 29 -6.28 -13.98 -14.74
N VAL A 30 -5.94 -13.41 -13.58
CA VAL A 30 -6.97 -12.83 -12.72
C VAL A 30 -7.48 -11.62 -13.49
N LEU A 31 -8.78 -11.55 -13.75
CA LEU A 31 -9.37 -10.36 -14.36
C LEU A 31 -8.96 -9.16 -13.49
N GLY A 32 -8.01 -8.37 -13.98
CA GLY A 32 -7.54 -7.19 -13.28
C GLY A 32 -8.73 -6.30 -12.95
N PHE A 33 -8.70 -5.60 -11.83
CA PHE A 33 -9.79 -4.71 -11.47
C PHE A 33 -9.65 -3.36 -12.18
N SER A 34 -10.75 -2.64 -12.34
CA SER A 34 -10.73 -1.34 -13.00
C SER A 34 -9.98 -0.30 -12.16
N LYS A 35 -9.26 0.60 -12.84
CA LYS A 35 -8.68 1.79 -12.23
C LYS A 35 -9.79 2.62 -11.57
N ASP A 36 -9.48 3.20 -10.42
CA ASP A 36 -10.40 4.15 -9.78
C ASP A 36 -10.57 5.39 -10.68
N SER A 37 -11.83 5.71 -11.02
CA SER A 37 -12.18 6.82 -11.90
C SER A 37 -11.89 8.19 -11.30
N THR A 38 -11.66 8.27 -9.99
CA THR A 38 -11.33 9.51 -9.28
C THR A 38 -9.83 9.83 -9.27
N CYS A 39 -9.00 8.92 -9.81
CA CYS A 39 -7.56 9.12 -9.94
C CYS A 39 -7.19 10.32 -10.80
N GLY A 40 -6.36 11.21 -10.26
CA GLY A 40 -5.94 12.46 -10.92
C GLY A 40 -6.96 13.59 -10.78
N GLY A 41 -8.12 13.32 -10.16
CA GLY A 41 -9.09 14.32 -9.74
C GLY A 41 -8.98 14.56 -8.24
N THR A 42 -9.88 13.95 -7.47
CA THR A 42 -9.94 14.10 -6.01
C THR A 42 -8.95 13.18 -5.27
N HIS A 43 -8.48 12.12 -5.93
CA HIS A 43 -7.55 11.16 -5.35
C HIS A 43 -6.20 11.16 -6.07
N GLY A 44 -5.14 11.07 -5.28
CA GLY A 44 -3.85 10.62 -5.78
C GLY A 44 -3.89 9.10 -5.98
N CYS A 45 -3.22 8.61 -7.01
CA CYS A 45 -3.23 7.18 -7.32
C CYS A 45 -1.88 6.68 -7.81
N TRP A 46 -1.58 5.44 -7.48
CA TRP A 46 -0.43 4.72 -7.97
C TRP A 46 -0.78 3.23 -8.15
N GLY A 47 -0.59 2.70 -9.35
CA GLY A 47 -0.97 1.32 -9.67
C GLY A 47 -0.64 0.94 -11.10
N ASP A 48 -0.63 -0.36 -11.39
CA ASP A 48 -0.31 -0.93 -12.69
C ASP A 48 -1.58 -1.18 -13.51
N CYS A 49 -2.23 -0.09 -13.91
CA CYS A 49 -3.59 -0.14 -14.46
C CYS A 49 -3.67 -0.03 -15.99
N ASP A 50 -2.63 -0.42 -16.71
CA ASP A 50 -2.59 -0.38 -18.18
C ASP A 50 -3.34 -1.60 -18.75
N GLY A 51 -4.66 -1.47 -18.94
CA GLY A 51 -5.53 -2.54 -19.42
C GLY A 51 -6.15 -3.40 -18.31
N GLY A 52 -6.09 -2.94 -17.05
CA GLY A 52 -6.59 -3.62 -15.85
C GLY A 52 -5.54 -3.60 -14.74
N CYS A 53 -5.94 -3.35 -13.50
CA CYS A 53 -5.03 -3.23 -12.37
C CYS A 53 -4.77 -4.60 -11.72
N SER A 54 -3.51 -4.88 -11.39
CA SER A 54 -3.16 -5.95 -10.44
C SER A 54 -2.89 -5.40 -9.04
N PHE A 55 -2.51 -4.12 -8.95
CA PHE A 55 -2.30 -3.35 -7.75
C PHE A 55 -2.74 -1.89 -7.99
N LEU A 56 -3.43 -1.32 -7.01
CA LEU A 56 -3.76 0.10 -6.99
C LEU A 56 -3.76 0.58 -5.56
N LEU A 57 -3.02 1.64 -5.32
CA LEU A 57 -3.13 2.46 -4.15
C LEU A 57 -3.77 3.79 -4.53
N THR A 58 -4.80 4.19 -3.80
CA THR A 58 -5.38 5.53 -3.88
C THR A 58 -5.25 6.20 -2.53
N TRP A 59 -5.15 7.53 -2.54
CA TRP A 59 -5.13 8.31 -1.32
C TRP A 59 -5.85 9.65 -1.48
N MET A 60 -6.42 10.10 -0.37
CA MET A 60 -7.07 11.39 -0.25
C MET A 60 -6.65 12.05 1.06
N SER A 61 -6.11 13.27 0.96
CA SER A 61 -5.79 14.06 2.14
C SER A 61 -7.06 14.67 2.72
N SER A 62 -7.17 14.62 4.03
CA SER A 62 -8.15 15.36 4.82
C SER A 62 -7.43 16.19 5.88
N GLY A 63 -8.13 17.13 6.53
CA GLY A 63 -7.52 18.00 7.54
C GLY A 63 -6.90 17.23 8.72
N SER A 64 -7.39 16.02 9.01
CA SER A 64 -6.96 15.19 10.15
C SER A 64 -5.96 14.09 9.78
N GLY A 65 -5.74 13.81 8.49
CA GLY A 65 -4.89 12.69 8.07
C GLY A 65 -4.95 12.42 6.58
N VAL A 66 -4.39 11.30 6.16
CA VAL A 66 -4.49 10.80 4.79
C VAL A 66 -5.18 9.44 4.81
N SER A 67 -6.29 9.33 4.08
CA SER A 67 -7.00 8.08 3.88
C SER A 67 -6.41 7.37 2.67
N PHE A 68 -6.03 6.11 2.86
CA PHE A 68 -5.45 5.24 1.86
C PHE A 68 -6.38 4.08 1.59
N LYS A 69 -6.50 3.71 0.31
CA LYS A 69 -7.16 2.49 -0.13
C LYS A 69 -6.24 1.71 -1.04
N MET A 70 -5.89 0.51 -0.60
CA MET A 70 -5.04 -0.42 -1.31
C MET A 70 -5.88 -1.56 -1.85
N LYS A 71 -5.73 -1.84 -3.14
CA LYS A 71 -6.33 -3.00 -3.81
C LYS A 71 -5.23 -3.81 -4.47
N THR A 72 -5.25 -5.11 -4.27
CA THR A 72 -4.35 -6.02 -4.97
C THR A 72 -5.07 -7.30 -5.37
N SER A 73 -4.78 -7.77 -6.57
CA SER A 73 -5.19 -9.09 -7.01
C SER A 73 -4.26 -10.13 -6.38
N LEU A 74 -4.84 -11.16 -5.78
CA LEU A 74 -4.12 -12.27 -5.15
C LEU A 74 -4.58 -13.59 -5.75
N SER A 75 -3.64 -14.53 -5.92
CA SER A 75 -3.92 -15.85 -6.49
C SER A 75 -4.68 -16.79 -5.56
N SER A 76 -4.74 -16.48 -4.27
CA SER A 76 -5.28 -17.34 -3.21
C SER A 76 -5.54 -16.53 -1.94
N ASN A 77 -6.27 -17.11 -0.99
CA ASN A 77 -6.39 -16.60 0.38
C ASN A 77 -5.30 -17.14 1.35
N ALA A 78 -4.17 -17.59 0.80
CA ALA A 78 -3.03 -18.04 1.59
C ALA A 78 -2.29 -16.84 2.23
N ASP A 79 -1.34 -17.13 3.12
CA ASP A 79 -0.57 -16.09 3.81
C ASP A 79 0.15 -15.16 2.82
N GLN A 80 -0.36 -13.94 2.71
CA GLN A 80 0.02 -12.95 1.71
C GLN A 80 -0.14 -11.56 2.29
N TRP A 81 0.52 -10.58 1.69
CA TRP A 81 0.41 -9.21 2.16
C TRP A 81 0.61 -8.24 1.02
N ALA A 82 0.11 -7.02 1.20
CA ALA A 82 0.47 -5.88 0.40
C ALA A 82 0.70 -4.70 1.33
N GLY A 83 1.54 -3.76 0.93
CA GLY A 83 1.83 -2.60 1.75
C GLY A 83 2.52 -1.51 0.98
N PHE A 84 2.51 -0.34 1.60
CA PHE A 84 3.20 0.84 1.11
C PHE A 84 4.06 1.45 2.21
N GLY A 85 5.18 2.03 1.82
CA GLY A 85 6.07 2.79 2.68
C GLY A 85 5.95 4.28 2.41
N ILE A 86 6.24 5.13 3.39
CA ILE A 86 6.43 6.57 3.22
C ILE A 86 7.85 6.87 3.70
N SER A 87 8.67 7.48 2.84
CA SER A 87 10.06 7.83 3.13
C SER A 87 10.38 9.20 2.56
N THR A 88 11.46 9.83 3.02
CA THR A 88 11.98 11.10 2.50
C THR A 88 13.01 10.93 1.38
N SER A 89 13.50 9.71 1.12
CA SER A 89 14.77 9.50 0.38
C SER A 89 14.71 8.63 -0.89
N ALA A 90 13.56 8.52 -1.59
CA ALA A 90 13.35 7.58 -2.71
C ALA A 90 13.64 6.09 -2.38
N SER A 91 13.92 5.76 -1.11
CA SER A 91 14.51 4.50 -0.69
C SER A 91 13.60 3.75 0.30
N MET A 92 13.74 2.42 0.31
CA MET A 92 13.04 1.55 1.25
C MET A 92 13.59 1.73 2.66
N GLN A 93 14.80 2.26 2.79
CA GLN A 93 15.40 2.61 4.07
C GLN A 93 14.69 3.80 4.67
N ASN A 94 14.61 3.83 6.00
CA ASN A 94 13.95 4.90 6.75
C ASN A 94 12.50 5.13 6.29
N ALA A 95 11.79 4.05 5.99
CA ALA A 95 10.41 4.12 5.53
C ALA A 95 9.45 3.70 6.65
N SER A 96 8.44 4.52 6.92
CA SER A 96 7.30 4.11 7.72
C SER A 96 6.33 3.36 6.82
N VAL A 97 5.96 2.14 7.21
CA VAL A 97 5.23 1.21 6.38
C VAL A 97 3.83 1.02 6.94
N SER A 98 2.83 1.01 6.07
CA SER A 98 1.52 0.43 6.36
C SER A 98 1.28 -0.74 5.42
N SER A 99 0.87 -1.86 5.98
CA SER A 99 0.59 -3.09 5.24
C SER A 99 -0.76 -3.66 5.64
N CYS A 100 -1.27 -4.54 4.80
CA CYS A 100 -2.42 -5.38 5.08
C CYS A 100 -1.99 -6.83 4.92
N LEU A 101 -2.07 -7.58 6.01
CA LEU A 101 -1.59 -8.94 6.09
C LEU A 101 -2.78 -9.87 6.09
N MET A 102 -2.73 -10.86 5.22
CA MET A 102 -3.58 -12.03 5.26
C MET A 102 -2.82 -13.14 5.97
N THR A 103 -3.38 -13.61 7.09
CA THR A 103 -2.83 -14.72 7.86
C THR A 103 -3.95 -15.69 8.14
N SER A 104 -3.85 -16.92 7.63
CA SER A 104 -4.89 -17.95 7.78
C SER A 104 -6.30 -17.45 7.43
N GLY A 105 -6.41 -16.65 6.35
CA GLY A 105 -7.66 -16.07 5.88
C GLY A 105 -8.17 -14.83 6.66
N SER A 106 -7.50 -14.43 7.73
CA SER A 106 -7.81 -13.18 8.45
C SER A 106 -6.98 -12.02 7.91
N LEU A 107 -7.63 -10.89 7.63
CA LEU A 107 -6.97 -9.68 7.15
C LEU A 107 -6.82 -8.64 8.25
N ALA A 108 -5.63 -8.08 8.39
CA ALA A 108 -5.35 -7.02 9.36
C ALA A 108 -4.42 -5.96 8.78
N PRO A 109 -4.80 -4.67 8.83
CA PRO A 109 -3.88 -3.56 8.63
C PRO A 109 -2.86 -3.47 9.78
N GLU A 110 -1.61 -3.17 9.46
CA GLU A 110 -0.55 -2.96 10.44
C GLU A 110 0.44 -1.88 9.99
N ASN A 111 1.12 -1.27 10.96
CA ASN A 111 2.28 -0.41 10.77
C ASN A 111 3.57 -1.16 11.09
N SER A 112 4.59 -0.88 10.29
CA SER A 112 5.96 -1.33 10.51
C SER A 112 6.93 -0.24 10.09
N TYR A 113 8.22 -0.48 10.30
CA TYR A 113 9.29 0.43 9.92
C TYR A 113 10.44 -0.32 9.27
N ASN A 114 11.02 0.28 8.24
CA ASN A 114 12.26 -0.19 7.66
C ASN A 114 13.45 0.60 8.21
N ALA A 115 14.44 -0.12 8.71
CA ALA A 115 15.64 0.47 9.30
C ALA A 115 16.46 1.32 8.31
N ALA A 116 17.33 2.17 8.86
CA ALA A 116 18.24 3.03 8.10
C ALA A 116 19.28 2.23 7.31
N SER A 117 19.70 1.09 7.85
CA SER A 117 20.70 0.20 7.26
C SER A 117 20.14 -1.20 7.10
N GLY A 118 20.35 -1.80 5.93
CA GLY A 118 19.92 -3.16 5.62
C GLY A 118 18.54 -3.26 4.98
N ASN A 119 18.07 -4.49 4.82
CA ASN A 119 16.80 -4.85 4.19
C ASN A 119 15.81 -5.43 5.21
N THR A 120 15.78 -4.86 6.43
CA THR A 120 14.94 -5.34 7.53
C THR A 120 13.70 -4.48 7.70
N ASN A 121 12.57 -5.16 7.90
CA ASN A 121 11.30 -4.57 8.33
C ASN A 121 11.01 -5.01 9.77
N SER A 122 10.45 -4.12 10.57
CA SER A 122 10.09 -4.40 11.96
C SER A 122 8.71 -3.83 12.27
N VAL A 123 7.79 -4.69 12.69
CA VAL A 123 6.47 -4.29 13.16
C VAL A 123 6.63 -3.43 14.41
N VAL A 124 5.91 -2.31 14.48
CA VAL A 124 5.95 -1.45 15.67
C VAL A 124 5.23 -2.13 16.84
N SER A 125 5.58 -1.78 18.08
CA SER A 125 5.02 -2.41 19.29
C SER A 125 3.48 -2.34 19.37
N ASN A 126 2.89 -1.27 18.84
CA ASN A 126 1.45 -1.16 18.62
C ASN A 126 1.18 -1.02 17.10
N PRO A 127 0.86 -2.12 16.40
CA PRO A 127 0.78 -2.13 14.94
C PRO A 127 -0.33 -1.24 14.37
N THR A 128 -1.30 -0.82 15.17
CA THR A 128 -2.39 0.09 14.73
C THR A 128 -2.20 1.51 15.21
N ASP A 129 -1.06 1.84 15.83
CA ASP A 129 -0.81 3.20 16.31
C ASP A 129 -0.84 4.22 15.17
N GLY A 130 -1.53 5.34 15.39
CA GLY A 130 -1.78 6.37 14.38
C GLY A 130 -2.68 5.94 13.21
N LEU A 131 -3.26 4.73 13.24
CA LEU A 131 -4.22 4.24 12.25
C LEU A 131 -5.66 4.36 12.75
N SER A 132 -6.57 4.67 11.83
CA SER A 132 -8.02 4.69 12.06
C SER A 132 -8.78 4.33 10.79
N GLY A 133 -10.10 4.17 10.87
CA GLY A 133 -10.92 3.84 9.70
C GLY A 133 -10.49 2.54 9.03
N LEU A 134 -10.04 1.57 9.82
CA LEU A 134 -9.50 0.31 9.34
C LEU A 134 -10.62 -0.54 8.74
N SER A 135 -10.45 -0.95 7.49
CA SER A 135 -11.30 -1.92 6.81
C SER A 135 -10.44 -2.83 5.96
N ALA A 136 -10.73 -4.12 5.96
CA ALA A 136 -10.03 -5.07 5.10
C ALA A 136 -10.99 -6.16 4.64
N ASP A 137 -10.93 -6.48 3.35
CA ASP A 137 -11.80 -7.45 2.70
C ASP A 137 -11.04 -8.26 1.66
N PHE A 138 -11.46 -9.50 1.45
CA PHE A 138 -10.99 -10.34 0.36
C PHE A 138 -12.17 -10.96 -0.39
N THR A 139 -12.51 -10.35 -1.53
CA THR A 139 -13.63 -10.78 -2.37
C THR A 139 -13.17 -10.90 -3.81
N ASN A 140 -13.61 -11.96 -4.51
CA ASN A 140 -13.29 -12.20 -5.93
C ASN A 140 -11.78 -12.11 -6.24
N SER A 141 -10.94 -12.70 -5.38
CA SER A 141 -9.48 -12.69 -5.52
C SER A 141 -8.85 -11.30 -5.44
N ILE A 142 -9.54 -10.32 -4.86
CA ILE A 142 -9.04 -8.96 -4.66
C ILE A 142 -9.02 -8.68 -3.17
N MET A 143 -7.82 -8.46 -2.63
CA MET A 143 -7.64 -7.89 -1.30
C MET A 143 -7.83 -6.38 -1.39
N THR A 144 -8.75 -5.84 -0.59
CA THR A 144 -8.97 -4.40 -0.43
C THR A 144 -8.72 -4.03 1.02
N CYS A 145 -7.86 -3.06 1.27
CA CYS A 145 -7.61 -2.54 2.62
C CYS A 145 -7.67 -1.02 2.63
N GLU A 146 -8.40 -0.48 3.58
CA GLU A 146 -8.58 0.94 3.82
C GLU A 146 -8.06 1.28 5.21
N LEU A 147 -7.33 2.38 5.30
CA LEU A 147 -6.80 2.90 6.54
C LEU A 147 -6.61 4.41 6.42
N THR A 148 -6.74 5.11 7.54
CA THR A 148 -6.40 6.53 7.65
C THR A 148 -5.20 6.68 8.57
N ARG A 149 -4.13 7.30 8.07
CA ARG A 149 -2.97 7.67 8.88
C ARG A 149 -3.15 9.09 9.40
N SER A 150 -3.03 9.28 10.72
CA SER A 150 -3.08 10.61 11.33
C SER A 150 -1.90 11.47 10.91
N ASN A 151 -2.10 12.79 10.82
CA ASN A 151 -1.02 13.77 10.65
C ASN A 151 -0.31 14.12 11.98
N THR A 152 -0.82 13.65 13.12
CA THR A 152 -0.40 14.11 14.45
C THR A 152 0.55 13.17 15.19
N ASN A 153 0.93 12.04 14.58
CA ASN A 153 1.79 11.02 15.20
C ASN A 153 3.09 10.84 14.41
#